data_AF-A0A2P5LSM9-F1
#
_entry.id   AF-A0A2P5LSM9-F1
#
_cell.length_a   1.000
_cell.length_b   1.000
_cell.length_c   1.000
_cell.angle_alpha   90.00
_cell.angle_beta   90.00
_cell.angle_gamma   90.00
#
_symmetry.space_group_name_H-M   'P 1'
#
loop_
_entity.id
_entity.type
_entity.pdbx_description
1 polymer ?
#
loop_
_entity_poly.entity_id
_entity_poly.type
_entity_poly.pdbx_seq_one_letter_code
_entity_poly.pdbx_strand_id
1 'polypeptide(L)' 'MLNGIEVVPCEVHDISDKGMRLAGADFSKVPDTFVLHVARRKLSERVKVVRRGATDVGVVIV' A
#
# COMPACT_ATOMS: atom_id res chain seq x y z
N MET A 1 -2.44 -25.31 6.45
CA MET A 1 -2.56 -24.06 7.24
C MET A 1 -2.04 -22.95 6.34
N LEU A 2 -2.93 -22.12 5.78
CA LEU A 2 -2.50 -20.90 5.10
C LEU A 2 -2.04 -19.95 6.22
N ASN A 3 -0.75 -19.67 6.31
CA ASN A 3 -0.24 -18.52 7.07
C ASN A 3 -0.79 -17.29 6.34
N GLY A 4 -2.05 -16.95 6.60
CA GLY A 4 -2.86 -16.07 5.78
C GLY A 4 -2.37 -14.65 5.87
N ILE A 5 -1.40 -14.28 5.02
CA ILE A 5 -1.09 -12.88 4.76
C ILE A 5 -2.38 -12.26 4.23
N GLU A 6 -3.00 -11.40 5.03
CA GLU A 6 -4.18 -10.66 4.64
C GLU A 6 -3.80 -9.75 3.46
N VAL A 7 -4.33 -10.08 2.27
CA VAL A 7 -4.14 -9.27 1.08
C VAL A 7 -5.29 -8.28 1.02
N VAL A 8 -4.96 -6.99 1.01
CA VAL A 8 -5.92 -5.90 0.85
C VAL A 8 -5.82 -5.37 -0.58
N PRO A 9 -6.75 -5.71 -1.48
CA PRO A 9 -6.77 -5.14 -2.83
C PRO A 9 -6.99 -3.63 -2.75
N CYS A 10 -6.17 -2.86 -3.45
CA CYS A 10 -6.29 -1.41 -3.51
C CYS A 10 -5.86 -0.87 -4.87
N GLU A 11 -6.23 0.37 -5.13
CA GLU A 11 -5.80 1.13 -6.29
C GLU A 11 -4.54 1.93 -5.97
N VAL A 12 -3.56 1.88 -6.87
CA VAL A 12 -2.34 2.71 -6.77
C VAL A 12 -2.51 3.94 -7.65
N HIS A 13 -2.62 5.09 -6.99
CA HIS A 13 -2.67 6.44 -7.54
C HIS A 13 -1.31 7.14 -7.38
N ASP A 14 -1.08 8.20 -8.18
CA ASP A 14 0.12 9.08 -8.20
C ASP A 14 1.43 8.44 -7.72
N ILE A 15 2.21 7.91 -8.66
CA ILE A 15 3.50 7.27 -8.37
C ILE A 15 4.62 8.26 -8.65
N SER A 16 5.30 8.70 -7.60
CA SER A 16 6.59 9.38 -7.66
C SER A 16 7.73 8.37 -7.46
N ASP A 17 8.99 8.81 -7.62
CA ASP A 17 10.17 7.95 -7.45
C ASP A 17 10.24 7.23 -6.10
N LYS A 18 9.64 7.81 -5.05
CA LYS A 18 9.69 7.26 -3.68
C LYS A 18 8.35 7.18 -2.95
N GLY A 19 7.26 7.66 -3.55
CA GLY A 19 5.98 7.82 -2.86
C GLY A 19 4.79 7.50 -3.74
N MET A 20 3.76 6.93 -3.13
CA MET A 20 2.54 6.49 -3.79
C MET A 20 1.31 6.84 -2.94
N ARG A 21 0.17 7.02 -3.59
CA ARG A 21 -1.14 7.11 -2.93
C ARG A 21 -1.92 5.82 -3.16
N LEU A 22 -2.46 5.22 -2.11
CA LEU A 22 -3.32 4.04 -2.20
C LEU A 22 -4.75 4.42 -1.86
N ALA A 23 -5.73 3.95 -2.63
CA ALA A 23 -7.15 4.21 -2.42
C ALA A 23 -7.99 2.96 -2.68
N GLY A 24 -9.31 3.05 -2.44
CA GLY A 24 -10.26 2.00 -2.82
C GLY A 24 -10.28 0.77 -1.90
N ALA A 25 -9.72 0.89 -0.69
CA ALA A 25 -9.72 -0.17 0.32
C ALA A 25 -9.96 0.39 1.73
N ASP A 26 -10.28 -0.50 2.67
CA ASP A 26 -10.25 -0.18 4.10
C ASP A 26 -8.82 -0.31 4.63
N PHE A 27 -8.16 0.84 4.84
CA PHE A 27 -6.80 0.89 5.37
C PHE A 27 -6.75 0.98 6.91
N SER A 28 -7.88 0.92 7.61
CA SER A 28 -7.93 1.07 9.08
C SER A 28 -7.16 -0.03 9.80
N LYS A 29 -7.08 -1.23 9.20
CA LYS A 29 -6.39 -2.40 9.74
C LYS A 29 -5.00 -2.63 9.15
N VAL A 30 -4.61 -1.84 8.16
CA VAL A 30 -3.31 -1.99 7.50
C VAL A 30 -2.22 -1.43 8.41
N PRO A 31 -1.16 -2.21 8.72
CA PRO A 31 -0.06 -1.75 9.57
C PRO A 31 0.66 -0.56 8.92
N ASP A 32 1.42 0.19 9.73
CA ASP A 32 2.17 1.35 9.22
C ASP A 32 3.30 0.96 8.26
N THR A 33 3.67 -0.33 8.19
CA THR A 33 4.66 -0.84 7.26
C THR A 33 4.22 -2.19 6.72
N PHE A 34 4.23 -2.32 5.39
CA PHE A 34 3.78 -3.50 4.67
C PHE A 34 4.50 -3.64 3.33
N VAL A 35 4.28 -4.76 2.64
CA VAL A 35 4.75 -4.97 1.27
C VAL A 35 3.65 -4.55 0.30
N LEU A 36 3.96 -3.62 -0.59
CA LEU A 36 3.09 -3.24 -1.69
C LEU A 36 3.50 -4.02 -2.95
N HIS A 37 2.56 -4.77 -3.51
CA HIS A 37 2.76 -5.48 -4.77
C HIS A 37 1.92 -4.85 -5.88
N VAL A 38 2.59 -4.34 -6.93
CA VAL A 38 1.95 -3.71 -8.10
C VAL A 38 2.22 -4.56 -9.33
N ALA A 39 1.34 -5.53 -9.58
CA ALA A 39 1.51 -6.57 -10.61
C ALA A 39 1.84 -6.00 -12.00
N ARG A 40 1.10 -4.97 -12.46
CA ARG A 40 1.32 -4.37 -13.80
C ARG A 40 2.71 -3.75 -14.00
N ARG A 41 3.38 -3.36 -12.90
CA ARG A 41 4.72 -2.78 -12.92
C ARG A 41 5.81 -3.76 -12.48
N LYS A 42 5.44 -5.01 -12.15
CA LYS A 42 6.33 -6.01 -11.54
C LYS A 42 7.10 -5.45 -10.33
N LEU A 43 6.43 -4.58 -9.56
CA LEU A 43 7.02 -3.87 -8.43
C LEU A 43 6.56 -4.55 -7.13
N SER A 44 7.49 -4.82 -6.23
CA SER A 44 7.23 -5.40 -4.91
C SER A 44 8.14 -4.74 -3.89
N GLU A 45 7.61 -3.75 -3.18
CA GLU A 45 8.42 -2.88 -2.32
C GLU A 45 7.91 -2.89 -0.88
N ARG A 46 8.83 -2.75 0.07
CA ARG A 46 8.46 -2.42 1.45
C ARG A 46 8.10 -0.94 1.48
N VAL A 47 6.94 -0.63 2.04
CA VAL A 47 6.45 0.75 2.13
C VAL A 47 6.07 1.10 3.55
N LYS A 48 6.15 2.39 3.88
CA LYS A 48 5.71 2.96 5.15
C LYS A 48 4.59 3.98 4.91
N VAL A 49 3.53 3.91 5.71
CA VAL A 49 2.46 4.93 5.73
C VAL A 49 3.01 6.23 6.30
N VAL A 50 2.84 7.32 5.55
CA VAL A 50 3.24 8.68 5.95
C VAL A 50 2.06 9.62 6.11
N ARG A 51 0.88 9.26 5.57
CA ARG A 51 -0.36 10.01 5.70
C ARG A 51 -1.55 9.05 5.65
N ARG A 52 -2.53 9.28 6.52
CA ARG A 52 -3.84 8.62 6.46
C ARG A 52 -4.90 9.67 6.20
N GLY A 53 -5.65 9.52 5.11
CA GLY A 53 -6.85 10.30 4.82
C GLY A 53 -8.11 9.50 5.16
N ALA A 54 -9.26 10.07 4.84
CA ALA A 54 -10.55 9.41 5.09
C ALA A 54 -10.77 8.17 4.20
N THR A 55 -10.24 8.18 2.97
CA THR A 55 -10.45 7.13 1.96
C THR A 55 -9.17 6.68 1.28
N ASP A 56 -8.02 7.21 1.70
CA ASP A 56 -6.72 6.97 1.08
C ASP A 56 -5.59 6.93 2.11
N VAL A 57 -4.45 6.38 1.69
CA VAL A 57 -3.20 6.44 2.44
C VAL A 57 -2.06 6.85 1.51
N GLY A 58 -1.20 7.75 2.01
CA GLY A 58 0.08 8.06 1.39
C GLY A 58 1.15 7.16 1.95
N VAL A 59 1.96 6.56 1.07
CA VAL A 59 3.07 5.67 1.43
C VAL A 59 4.36 6.09 0.77
N VAL A 60 5.49 5.75 1.38
CA VAL A 60 6.83 5.88 0.81
C VAL A 60 7.56 4.56 0.80
N ILE A 61 8.39 4.32 -0.22
CA ILE A 61 9.28 3.15 -0.31
C ILE A 61 10.40 3.31 0.73
N VAL A 62 10.72 2.23 1.45
CA VAL A 62 11.76 2.19 2.50
C VAL A 62 12.83 1.15 2.23
#